data_AF-A0A7K4GXE4-F1
#
_entry.id   AF-A0A7K4GXE4-F1
#
_cell.length_a   1.000
_cell.length_b   1.000
_cell.length_c   1.000
_cell.angle_alpha   90.00
_cell.angle_beta   90.00
_cell.angle_gamma   90.00
#
_symmetry.space_group_name_H-M   'P 1'
#
loop_
_entity.id
_entity.type
_entity.pdbx_description
1 polymer ?
#
loop_
_entity_poly.entity_id
_entity_poly.type
_entity_poly.pdbx_seq_one_letter_code
_entity_poly.pdbx_strand_id
1 'polypeptide(L)'
;MSSQPNLNDMFQEWNDLNSKAQESMGQFDFSNIKIIRESQKKIEDAIYEILKENAPENIKKLIPEDCGEMEVGYNIDGKKFYFVMIDPETEEEEDIKLIAITIDIDKAISMIKDFNIEE
;
A
#
# COMPACT_ATOMS: atom_id res chain seq x y z
N MET A 1 4.87 -28.42 1.99
CA MET A 1 3.69 -27.55 2.02
C MET A 1 4.16 -26.19 1.55
N SER A 2 3.59 -25.71 0.46
CA SER A 2 4.12 -24.60 -0.32
C SER A 2 4.01 -23.30 0.47
N SER A 3 5.13 -22.81 1.01
CA SER A 3 5.24 -21.49 1.63
C SER A 3 5.20 -20.41 0.54
N GLN A 4 4.07 -20.27 -0.15
CA GLN A 4 3.83 -19.05 -0.90
C GLN A 4 3.52 -17.94 0.11
N PRO A 5 4.14 -16.75 -0.02
CA PRO A 5 3.77 -15.62 0.80
C PRO A 5 2.27 -15.40 0.71
N ASN A 6 1.60 -15.49 1.85
CA ASN A 6 0.16 -15.40 1.97
C ASN A 6 -0.19 -13.94 2.25
N LEU A 7 -0.83 -13.27 1.28
CA LEU A 7 -1.26 -11.88 1.44
C LEU A 7 -2.13 -11.68 2.68
N ASN A 8 -2.93 -12.69 3.04
CA ASN A 8 -3.76 -12.60 4.23
C ASN A 8 -2.90 -12.46 5.51
N ASP A 9 -1.79 -13.19 5.61
CA ASP A 9 -0.90 -13.12 6.77
C ASP A 9 -0.18 -11.76 6.80
N MET A 10 0.26 -11.26 5.63
CA MET A 10 0.87 -9.93 5.49
C MET A 10 -0.10 -8.81 5.89
N PHE A 11 -1.38 -8.92 5.51
CA PHE A 11 -2.40 -7.91 5.83
C PHE A 11 -2.71 -7.91 7.32
N GLN A 12 -2.79 -9.10 7.95
CA GLN A 12 -2.95 -9.23 9.39
C GLN A 12 -1.75 -8.63 10.13
N GLU A 13 -0.53 -8.96 9.70
CA GLU A 13 0.68 -8.44 10.34
C GLU A 13 0.77 -6.91 10.23
N TRP A 14 0.45 -6.33 9.07
CA TRP A 14 0.41 -4.88 8.91
C TRP A 14 -0.62 -4.22 9.84
N ASN A 15 -1.81 -4.82 9.98
CA ASN A 15 -2.86 -4.33 10.86
C ASN A 15 -2.48 -4.41 12.35
N ASP A 16 -1.81 -5.48 12.76
CA ASP A 16 -1.28 -5.64 14.11
C ASP A 16 -0.20 -4.60 14.42
N LEU A 17 0.68 -4.33 13.44
CA LEU A 17 1.68 -3.26 13.53
C LEU A 17 1.03 -1.88 13.63
N ASN A 18 -0.05 -1.63 12.88
CA ASN A 18 -0.77 -0.36 12.94
C ASN A 18 -1.39 -0.13 14.34
N SER A 19 -1.97 -1.17 14.93
CA SER A 19 -2.50 -1.12 16.30
C SER A 19 -1.39 -0.81 17.32
N LYS A 20 -0.23 -1.48 17.21
CA LYS A 20 0.95 -1.20 18.06
C LYS A 20 1.51 0.21 17.86
N ALA A 21 1.45 0.74 16.63
CA ALA A 21 1.88 2.11 16.34
C ALA A 21 1.00 3.13 17.06
N GLN A 22 -0.32 2.93 17.05
CA GLN A 22 -1.27 3.78 17.78
C GLN A 22 -1.03 3.73 19.30
N GLU A 23 -0.83 2.55 19.87
CA GLU A 23 -0.51 2.40 21.30
C GLU A 23 0.80 3.12 21.67
N SER A 24 1.85 2.91 20.87
CA SER A 24 3.17 3.55 21.08
C SER A 24 3.09 5.07 20.95
N MET A 25 2.27 5.58 20.01
CA MET A 25 2.01 7.02 19.85
C MET A 25 1.32 7.61 21.08
N GLY A 26 0.33 6.91 21.64
CA GLY A 26 -0.35 7.33 22.88
C GLY A 26 0.60 7.39 24.09
N GLN A 27 1.67 6.58 24.07
CA GLN A 27 2.71 6.56 25.11
C GLN A 27 3.92 7.46 24.80
N PHE A 28 3.91 8.17 23.66
CA PHE A 28 5.04 8.96 23.15
C PHE A 28 6.35 8.16 22.97
N ASP A 29 6.24 6.86 22.69
CA ASP A 29 7.39 5.98 22.47
C ASP A 29 7.84 6.01 21.00
N PHE A 30 8.54 7.08 20.64
CA PHE A 30 9.00 7.30 19.26
C PHE A 30 10.05 6.29 18.78
N SER A 31 10.74 5.61 19.71
CA SER A 31 11.72 4.57 19.35
C SER A 31 11.01 3.32 18.83
N ASN A 32 9.95 2.89 19.52
CA ASN A 32 9.11 1.78 19.04
C ASN A 32 8.34 2.13 17.76
N ILE A 33 7.85 3.36 17.63
CA ILE A 33 7.20 3.80 16.38
C ILE A 33 8.14 3.64 15.18
N LYS A 34 9.42 4.01 15.33
CA LYS A 34 10.40 3.85 14.25
C LYS A 34 10.57 2.39 13.84
N ILE A 35 10.72 1.48 14.80
CA ILE A 35 10.86 0.03 14.55
C ILE A 35 9.62 -0.54 13.86
N ILE A 36 8.42 -0.10 14.29
CA ILE A 36 7.16 -0.51 13.70
C ILE A 36 7.07 -0.04 12.24
N ARG A 37 7.43 1.22 11.97
CA ARG A 37 7.43 1.78 10.60
C ARG A 37 8.40 1.05 9.68
N GLU A 38 9.59 0.70 10.16
CA GLU A 38 10.54 -0.13 9.39
C GLU A 38 9.98 -1.52 9.07
N SER A 39 9.12 -2.07 9.93
CA SER A 39 8.46 -3.36 9.70
C SER A 39 7.29 -3.25 8.74
N GLN A 40 6.47 -2.19 8.86
CA GLN A 40 5.39 -1.89 7.91
C GLN A 40 5.95 -1.72 6.50
N LYS A 41 7.05 -0.96 6.34
CA LYS A 41 7.70 -0.76 5.03
C LYS A 41 8.08 -2.08 4.37
N LYS A 42 8.62 -3.04 5.11
CA LYS A 42 8.98 -4.37 4.55
C LYS A 42 7.76 -5.14 4.05
N ILE A 43 6.62 -5.00 4.73
CA ILE A 43 5.37 -5.63 4.31
C ILE A 43 4.83 -4.92 3.06
N GLU A 44 4.85 -3.59 3.04
CA GLU A 44 4.45 -2.77 1.90
C GLU A 44 5.27 -3.12 0.66
N ASP A 45 6.60 -3.18 0.78
CA ASP A 45 7.51 -3.61 -0.28
C ASP A 45 7.19 -5.03 -0.77
N ALA A 46 6.91 -5.96 0.15
CA ALA A 46 6.57 -7.34 -0.22
C ALA A 46 5.22 -7.46 -0.94
N ILE A 47 4.20 -6.73 -0.49
CA ILE A 47 2.88 -6.66 -1.16
C ILE A 47 3.04 -5.98 -2.52
N TYR A 48 3.88 -4.95 -2.61
CA TYR A 48 4.14 -4.24 -3.85
C TYR A 48 4.79 -5.13 -4.90
N GLU A 49 5.76 -5.96 -4.53
CA GLU A 49 6.35 -6.94 -5.45
C GLU A 49 5.31 -7.96 -5.94
N ILE A 50 4.41 -8.43 -5.07
CA ILE A 50 3.29 -9.30 -5.48
C ILE A 50 2.35 -8.57 -6.45
N LEU A 51 2.06 -7.28 -6.19
CA LEU A 51 1.29 -6.44 -7.10
C LEU A 51 1.97 -6.32 -8.46
N LYS A 52 3.26 -5.99 -8.49
CA LYS A 52 4.06 -5.90 -9.72
C LYS A 52 4.05 -7.20 -10.50
N GLU A 53 4.16 -8.35 -9.86
CA GLU A 53 4.13 -9.64 -10.55
C GLU A 53 2.77 -9.94 -11.18
N ASN A 54 1.68 -9.66 -10.45
CA ASN A 54 0.31 -10.05 -10.82
C ASN A 54 -0.45 -8.97 -11.59
N ALA A 55 0.06 -7.74 -11.64
CA ALA A 55 -0.61 -6.63 -12.29
C ALA A 55 -0.78 -6.87 -13.80
N PRO A 56 -1.90 -6.42 -14.39
CA PRO A 56 -2.08 -6.41 -15.83
C PRO A 56 -1.12 -5.41 -16.49
N GLU A 57 -0.80 -5.63 -17.76
CA GLU A 57 0.27 -4.92 -18.47
C GLU A 57 0.06 -3.39 -18.54
N ASN A 58 -1.18 -2.93 -18.57
CA ASN A 58 -1.52 -1.51 -18.52
C ASN A 58 -1.15 -0.86 -17.17
N ILE A 59 -1.29 -1.59 -16.05
CA ILE A 59 -0.93 -1.11 -14.71
C ILE A 59 0.59 -1.21 -14.51
N LYS A 60 1.21 -2.30 -14.97
CA LYS A 60 2.68 -2.49 -14.90
C LYS A 60 3.49 -1.37 -15.54
N LYS A 61 2.94 -0.75 -16.59
CA LYS A 61 3.59 0.37 -17.30
C LYS A 61 3.47 1.71 -16.57
N LEU A 62 2.55 1.82 -15.61
CA LEU A 62 2.27 3.04 -14.86
C LEU A 62 2.94 3.05 -13.49
N ILE A 63 3.04 1.88 -12.84
CA ILE A 63 3.64 1.79 -11.51
C ILE A 63 5.15 2.04 -11.52
N PRO A 64 5.69 2.75 -10.52
CA PRO A 64 7.12 3.04 -10.40
C PRO A 64 7.95 1.78 -10.13
N GLU A 65 9.28 1.88 -10.18
CA GLU A 65 10.12 0.71 -9.87
C GLU A 65 10.10 0.38 -8.38
N ASP A 66 10.11 1.42 -7.52
CA ASP A 66 10.15 1.34 -6.06
C ASP A 66 8.79 1.70 -5.44
N CYS A 67 8.39 0.97 -4.39
CA CYS A 67 7.21 1.28 -3.59
C CYS A 67 7.32 2.66 -2.91
N GLY A 68 8.53 3.11 -2.61
CA GLY A 68 8.80 4.38 -1.92
C GLY A 68 8.37 5.64 -2.68
N GLU A 69 8.00 5.51 -3.96
CA GLU A 69 7.46 6.59 -4.79
C GLU A 69 5.92 6.72 -4.67
N MET A 70 5.29 5.87 -3.85
CA MET A 70 3.84 5.85 -3.68
C MET A 70 3.46 5.95 -2.21
N GLU A 71 2.29 6.54 -1.96
CA GLU A 71 1.66 6.52 -0.64
C GLU A 71 0.87 5.22 -0.47
N VAL A 72 1.08 4.54 0.65
CA VAL A 72 0.43 3.24 0.91
C VAL A 72 -0.67 3.39 1.95
N GLY A 73 -1.90 3.09 1.52
CA GLY A 73 -3.08 3.05 2.37
C GLY A 73 -3.57 1.61 2.59
N TYR A 74 -4.24 1.37 3.70
CA TYR A 74 -4.88 0.09 3.99
C TYR A 74 -6.32 0.29 4.42
N ASN A 75 -7.24 -0.43 3.78
CA ASN A 75 -8.63 -0.53 4.21
C ASN A 75 -8.84 -1.86 4.92
N ILE A 76 -9.10 -1.79 6.23
CA ILE A 76 -9.31 -2.93 7.12
C ILE A 76 -10.57 -3.71 6.72
N ASP A 77 -11.70 -3.02 6.50
CA ASP A 77 -12.99 -3.64 6.20
C ASP A 77 -13.02 -4.25 4.80
N GLY A 78 -12.40 -3.56 3.84
CA GLY A 78 -12.27 -3.99 2.45
C GLY A 78 -11.16 -5.00 2.23
N LYS A 79 -10.28 -5.23 3.22
CA LYS A 79 -9.04 -6.00 3.10
C LYS A 79 -8.32 -5.68 1.79
N LYS A 80 -7.99 -4.41 1.60
CA LYS A 80 -7.35 -3.88 0.40
C LYS A 80 -6.21 -2.95 0.75
N PHE A 81 -5.08 -3.14 0.08
CA PHE A 81 -4.02 -2.15 0.04
C PHE A 81 -4.25 -1.21 -1.14
N TYR A 82 -3.89 0.06 -0.93
CA TYR A 82 -3.96 1.14 -1.90
C TYR A 82 -2.55 1.67 -2.07
N PHE A 83 -2.07 1.67 -3.30
CA PHE A 83 -0.82 2.30 -3.69
C PHE A 83 -1.20 3.54 -4.51
N VAL A 84 -1.03 4.70 -3.92
CA VAL A 84 -1.49 5.98 -4.44
C VAL A 84 -0.31 6.75 -5.00
N MET A 85 -0.45 7.27 -6.22
CA MET A 85 0.54 8.10 -6.87
C MET A 85 -0.15 9.21 -7.67
N ILE A 86 0.63 10.22 -8.04
CA ILE A 86 0.19 11.23 -8.99
C ILE A 86 -0.10 10.55 -10.33
N ASP A 87 -1.21 10.91 -10.97
CA ASP A 87 -1.52 10.45 -12.31
C ASP A 87 -0.48 11.06 -13.28
N PRO A 88 0.37 10.24 -13.93
CA PRO A 88 1.36 10.74 -14.88
C PRO A 88 0.73 11.51 -16.05
N GLU A 89 -0.56 11.29 -16.33
CA GLU A 89 -1.30 12.02 -17.37
C GLU A 89 -1.56 13.49 -16.97
N THR A 90 -1.52 13.83 -15.67
CA THR A 90 -1.87 15.16 -15.15
C THR A 90 -0.76 15.81 -14.32
N GLU A 91 0.42 15.18 -14.23
CA GLU A 91 1.54 15.67 -13.41
C GLU A 91 2.02 17.08 -13.82
N GLU A 92 1.89 17.44 -15.10
CA GLU A 92 2.24 18.76 -15.64
C GLU A 92 1.04 19.74 -15.69
N GLU A 93 -0.14 19.34 -15.24
CA GLU A 93 -1.36 20.15 -15.24
C GLU A 93 -1.51 20.96 -13.93
N GLU A 94 -2.29 22.05 -13.96
CA GLU A 94 -2.61 22.81 -12.75
C GLU A 94 -3.46 21.99 -11.76
N ASP A 95 -4.33 21.12 -12.29
CA ASP A 95 -5.21 20.23 -11.53
C ASP A 95 -4.63 18.80 -11.50
N ILE A 96 -3.65 18.57 -10.63
CA ILE A 96 -3.02 17.26 -10.43
C ILE A 96 -4.06 16.25 -9.91
N LYS A 97 -4.18 15.11 -10.59
CA LYS A 97 -5.01 13.98 -10.15
C LYS A 97 -4.18 12.91 -9.49
N LEU A 98 -4.83 12.10 -8.66
CA LEU A 98 -4.26 10.90 -8.08
C LEU A 98 -4.85 9.66 -8.74
N ILE A 99 -4.03 8.63 -8.86
CA ILE A 99 -4.48 7.27 -9.14
C ILE A 99 -4.19 6.39 -7.94
N ALA A 100 -5.10 5.47 -7.64
CA ALA A 100 -4.88 4.44 -6.63
C ALA A 100 -4.93 3.06 -7.28
N ILE A 101 -3.90 2.27 -7.04
CA ILE A 101 -3.81 0.89 -7.48
C ILE A 101 -4.03 0.01 -6.27
N THR A 102 -5.01 -0.87 -6.38
CA THR A 102 -5.46 -1.69 -5.27
C THR A 102 -5.10 -3.15 -5.47
N ILE A 103 -4.80 -3.84 -4.38
CA ILE A 103 -4.65 -5.29 -4.33
C ILE A 103 -5.39 -5.82 -3.09
N ASP A 104 -6.17 -6.89 -3.26
CA ASP A 104 -6.82 -7.59 -2.15
C ASP A 104 -6.13 -8.92 -1.81
N ILE A 105 -6.65 -9.58 -0.78
CA ILE A 105 -6.14 -10.89 -0.31
C ILE A 105 -6.16 -11.98 -1.38
N ASP A 106 -7.01 -11.86 -2.40
CA ASP A 106 -7.16 -12.80 -3.50
C ASP A 106 -6.28 -12.42 -4.70
N LYS A 107 -5.40 -11.42 -4.54
CA LYS A 107 -4.52 -10.85 -5.59
C LYS A 107 -5.31 -10.18 -6.71
N ALA A 108 -6.58 -9.83 -6.49
CA ALA A 108 -7.32 -9.06 -7.47
C ALA A 108 -6.80 -7.63 -7.49
N ILE A 109 -6.31 -7.19 -8.65
CA ILE A 109 -5.72 -5.88 -8.84
C ILE A 109 -6.68 -4.99 -9.61
N SER A 110 -6.86 -3.75 -9.16
CA SER A 110 -7.72 -2.75 -9.81
C SER A 110 -7.11 -1.36 -9.71
N MET A 111 -7.41 -0.50 -10.68
CA MET A 111 -6.98 0.89 -10.70
C MET A 111 -8.19 1.80 -10.56
N ILE A 112 -8.08 2.78 -9.67
CA ILE A 112 -9.05 3.84 -9.44
C ILE A 112 -8.41 5.11 -9.98
N LYS A 113 -8.98 5.66 -11.07
CA LYS A 113 -8.60 6.97 -11.59
C LYS A 113 -9.33 8.06 -10.81
N ASP A 114 -8.72 9.25 -10.74
CA ASP A 114 -9.30 10.40 -10.03
C ASP A 114 -9.61 10.06 -8.56
N PHE A 115 -8.62 9.45 -7.91
CA PHE A 115 -8.73 9.00 -6.54
C PHE A 115 -8.78 10.21 -5.61
N ASN A 116 -9.90 10.37 -4.92
CA ASN A 116 -10.07 11.39 -3.91
C ASN A 116 -10.20 10.72 -2.53
N ILE A 117 -9.47 11.24 -1.56
CA ILE A 117 -9.66 10.86 -0.16
C ILE A 117 -10.84 11.70 0.33
N GLU A 118 -12.03 11.10 0.39
CA GLU A 118 -13.18 11.74 1.05
C GLU A 118 -12.86 11.87 2.55
N GLU A 119 -13.08 13.08 3.12
CA GLU A 119 -12.86 13.42 4.54
C GLU A 119 -13.72 12.60 5.52
#